data_AF-A0AAE6CC41-F1
#
_entry.id   AF-A0AAE6CC41-F1
#
_cell.length_a   1.000
_cell.length_b   1.000
_cell.length_c   1.000
_cell.angle_alpha   90.00
_cell.angle_beta   90.00
_cell.angle_gamma   90.00
#
_symmetry.space_group_name_H-M   'P 1'
#
loop_
_entity.id
_entity.type
_entity.pdbx_description
1 polymer ?
#
loop_
_entity_poly.entity_id
_entity_poly.type
_entity_poly.pdbx_seq_one_letter_code
_entity_poly.pdbx_strand_id
1 'polypeptide(L)'
;MLKLYYATGTCALASYMTLEEAGADYTAERLSFKDNQQNSPAYLAINPKGRVPALVTDRGVLTETPAMLAYIAQTFPKAKLAPLDDPFDFAQVQSFNSYLCSTVHINHAHKMRGARWATQESSFADMKAMVPQTMGACFKLIEATMFRGPWVMGDQFTICDPYLHTLSHWLEGDSVDINATPKIADHFKRMMDRPAIRKVMDAQKA
;
A
#
# COMPACT_ATOMS: atom_id res chain seq x y z
N MET A 1 -17.01 -13.03 -8.23
CA MET A 1 -15.70 -12.74 -8.85
C MET A 1 -15.18 -11.44 -8.27
N LEU A 2 -13.90 -11.39 -7.88
CA LEU A 2 -13.32 -10.19 -7.29
C LEU A 2 -13.08 -9.11 -8.35
N LYS A 3 -13.33 -7.84 -8.02
CA LYS A 3 -13.00 -6.71 -8.89
C LYS A 3 -12.28 -5.62 -8.11
N LEU A 4 -11.02 -5.36 -8.48
CA LEU A 4 -10.19 -4.32 -7.87
C LEU A 4 -10.30 -3.01 -8.65
N TYR A 5 -10.66 -1.94 -7.97
CA TYR A 5 -10.50 -0.57 -8.48
C TYR A 5 -9.17 0.01 -8.01
N TYR A 6 -8.36 0.49 -8.95
CA TYR A 6 -7.03 1.02 -8.68
C TYR A 6 -6.72 2.27 -9.50
N ALA A 7 -5.66 2.99 -9.14
CA ALA A 7 -5.03 3.99 -9.98
C ALA A 7 -3.50 3.85 -9.88
N THR A 8 -2.79 4.18 -10.94
CA THR A 8 -1.32 4.03 -11.01
C THR A 8 -0.62 4.91 -10.00
N GLY A 9 0.43 4.39 -9.37
CA GLY A 9 1.22 5.11 -8.37
C GLY A 9 0.50 5.36 -7.04
N THR A 10 -0.58 4.62 -6.74
CA THR A 10 -1.34 4.74 -5.48
C THR A 10 -1.14 3.53 -4.56
N CYS A 11 -1.63 3.63 -3.32
CA CYS A 11 -1.60 2.51 -2.36
C CYS A 11 -2.38 1.26 -2.82
N ALA A 12 -3.20 1.36 -3.88
CA ALA A 12 -3.88 0.23 -4.47
C ALA A 12 -2.92 -0.83 -5.05
N LEU A 13 -1.67 -0.43 -5.35
CA LEU A 13 -0.62 -1.35 -5.79
C LEU A 13 -0.41 -2.49 -4.78
N ALA A 14 -0.48 -2.22 -3.47
CA ALA A 14 -0.34 -3.23 -2.43
C ALA A 14 -1.39 -4.34 -2.59
N SER A 15 -2.66 -3.98 -2.68
CA SER A 15 -3.77 -4.94 -2.84
C SER A 15 -3.72 -5.67 -4.18
N TYR A 16 -3.29 -4.99 -5.25
CA TYR A 16 -3.09 -5.62 -6.56
C TYR A 16 -2.03 -6.72 -6.47
N MET A 17 -0.85 -6.41 -5.94
CA MET A 17 0.22 -7.37 -5.73
C MET A 17 -0.22 -8.55 -4.85
N THR A 18 -1.00 -8.28 -3.79
CA THR A 18 -1.52 -9.35 -2.92
C THR A 18 -2.53 -10.26 -3.61
N LEU A 19 -3.40 -9.74 -4.49
CA LEU A 19 -4.30 -10.58 -5.29
C LEU A 19 -3.52 -11.50 -6.26
N GLU A 20 -2.47 -11.00 -6.89
CA GLU A 20 -1.61 -11.79 -7.76
C GLU A 20 -0.82 -12.85 -6.98
N GLU A 21 -0.22 -12.50 -5.85
CA GLU A 21 0.48 -13.45 -4.96
C GLU A 21 -0.47 -14.52 -4.41
N ALA A 22 -1.75 -14.17 -4.18
CA ALA A 22 -2.77 -15.11 -3.75
C ALA A 22 -3.20 -16.10 -4.84
N GLY A 23 -2.83 -15.84 -6.10
CA GLY A 23 -3.37 -16.58 -7.25
C GLY A 23 -4.88 -16.41 -7.40
N ALA A 24 -5.41 -15.25 -7.01
CA ALA A 24 -6.84 -14.98 -7.03
C ALA A 24 -7.38 -14.88 -8.47
N ASP A 25 -8.63 -15.29 -8.67
CA ASP A 25 -9.38 -14.93 -9.88
C ASP A 25 -10.08 -13.58 -9.67
N TYR A 26 -9.66 -12.58 -10.43
CA TYR A 26 -10.14 -11.20 -10.30
C TYR A 26 -10.01 -10.41 -11.59
N THR A 27 -10.73 -9.29 -11.65
CA THR A 27 -10.56 -8.25 -12.66
C THR A 27 -10.04 -6.96 -12.03
N ALA A 28 -9.29 -6.16 -12.78
CA ALA A 28 -8.79 -4.87 -12.32
C ALA A 28 -9.34 -3.75 -13.22
N GLU A 29 -9.91 -2.70 -12.60
CA GLU A 29 -10.38 -1.50 -13.28
C GLU A 29 -9.54 -0.30 -12.85
N ARG A 30 -8.88 0.32 -13.84
CA ARG A 30 -8.05 1.50 -13.64
C ARG A 30 -8.90 2.77 -13.69
N LEU A 31 -8.77 3.61 -12.67
CA LEU A 31 -9.34 4.95 -12.63
C LEU A 31 -8.31 6.00 -13.05
N SER A 32 -8.74 6.95 -13.87
CA SER A 32 -7.97 8.15 -14.21
C SER A 32 -8.15 9.23 -13.14
N PHE A 33 -7.11 9.46 -12.34
CA PHE A 33 -7.07 10.59 -11.40
C PHE A 33 -6.91 11.93 -12.12
N LYS A 34 -6.32 11.93 -13.32
CA LYS A 34 -6.22 13.12 -14.18
C LYS A 34 -7.61 13.61 -14.58
N ASP A 35 -8.50 12.67 -14.93
CA ASP A 35 -9.87 12.97 -15.34
C ASP A 35 -10.85 12.96 -14.15
N ASN A 36 -10.31 12.98 -12.93
CA ASN A 36 -11.07 13.04 -11.67
C ASN A 36 -12.11 11.91 -11.51
N GLN A 37 -11.88 10.73 -12.11
CA GLN A 37 -12.85 9.63 -12.11
C GLN A 37 -13.15 9.08 -10.70
N GLN A 38 -12.23 9.24 -9.76
CA GLN A 38 -12.45 8.88 -8.36
C GLN A 38 -13.53 9.71 -7.67
N ASN A 39 -13.94 10.83 -8.26
CA ASN A 39 -15.06 11.66 -7.79
C ASN A 39 -16.26 11.61 -8.74
N SER A 40 -16.26 10.69 -9.73
CA SER A 40 -17.42 10.49 -10.60
C SER A 40 -18.59 9.90 -9.80
N PRO A 41 -19.86 10.22 -10.15
CA PRO A 41 -21.02 9.62 -9.49
C PRO A 41 -20.99 8.08 -9.53
N ALA A 42 -20.53 7.50 -10.65
CA ALA A 42 -20.40 6.05 -10.81
C ALA A 42 -19.43 5.43 -9.80
N TYR A 43 -18.25 6.03 -9.59
CA TYR A 43 -17.30 5.50 -8.62
C TYR A 43 -17.68 5.82 -7.17
N LEU A 44 -18.29 6.98 -6.90
CA LEU A 44 -18.76 7.33 -5.56
C LEU A 44 -19.90 6.41 -5.09
N ALA A 45 -20.68 5.83 -6.01
CA ALA A 45 -21.64 4.77 -5.70
C ALA A 45 -20.97 3.47 -5.22
N ILE A 46 -19.68 3.25 -5.56
CA ILE A 46 -18.89 2.09 -5.12
C ILE A 46 -18.13 2.44 -3.84
N ASN A 47 -17.38 3.54 -3.85
CA ASN A 47 -16.65 4.04 -2.69
C ASN A 47 -16.94 5.53 -2.47
N PRO A 48 -17.84 5.89 -1.53
CA PRO A 48 -18.21 7.28 -1.28
C PRO A 48 -17.05 8.14 -0.76
N LYS A 49 -15.94 7.53 -0.32
CA LYS A 49 -14.73 8.26 0.09
C LYS A 49 -13.93 8.82 -1.10
N GLY A 50 -14.23 8.38 -2.32
CA GLY A 50 -13.52 8.80 -3.54
C GLY A 50 -12.05 8.41 -3.54
N ARG A 51 -11.72 7.22 -3.03
CA ARG A 51 -10.35 6.70 -2.91
C ARG A 51 -10.20 5.32 -3.55
N VAL A 52 -8.98 4.99 -3.92
CA VAL A 52 -8.56 3.61 -4.24
C VAL A 52 -7.61 3.12 -3.14
N PRO A 53 -7.51 1.81 -2.90
CA PRO A 53 -8.26 0.74 -3.57
C PRO A 53 -9.71 0.61 -3.07
N ALA A 54 -10.52 -0.04 -3.90
CA ALA A 54 -11.80 -0.66 -3.50
C ALA A 54 -11.89 -2.06 -4.13
N LEU A 55 -12.35 -3.05 -3.37
CA LEU A 55 -12.51 -4.42 -3.83
C LEU A 55 -13.98 -4.81 -3.77
N VAL A 56 -14.59 -5.01 -4.93
CA VAL A 56 -15.94 -5.57 -5.02
C VAL A 56 -15.83 -7.08 -4.88
N THR A 57 -16.64 -7.63 -3.98
CA THR A 57 -16.81 -9.05 -3.74
C THR A 57 -18.27 -9.46 -4.00
N ASP A 58 -18.56 -10.75 -3.88
CA ASP A 58 -19.93 -11.28 -3.89
C ASP A 58 -20.76 -10.82 -2.68
N ARG A 59 -20.12 -10.38 -1.60
CA ARG A 59 -20.75 -9.95 -0.35
C ARG A 59 -20.82 -8.43 -0.17
N GLY A 60 -20.28 -7.67 -1.12
CA GLY A 60 -20.27 -6.20 -1.07
C GLY A 60 -18.90 -5.62 -1.37
N VAL A 61 -18.68 -4.36 -0.99
CA VAL A 61 -17.45 -3.62 -1.28
C VAL A 61 -16.58 -3.52 -0.02
N LEU A 62 -15.32 -3.91 -0.13
CA LEU A 62 -14.30 -3.68 0.87
C LEU A 62 -13.43 -2.48 0.47
N THR A 63 -13.09 -1.66 1.46
CA THR A 63 -12.19 -0.52 1.33
C THR A 63 -11.24 -0.53 2.53
N GLU A 64 -10.22 0.33 2.51
CA GLU A 64 -9.06 0.31 3.42
C GLU A 64 -8.04 -0.78 3.09
N THR A 65 -6.83 -0.35 2.69
CA THR A 65 -5.76 -1.26 2.26
C THR A 65 -5.47 -2.35 3.30
N PRO A 66 -5.26 -2.07 4.61
CA PRO A 66 -5.00 -3.14 5.59
C PRO A 66 -6.13 -4.17 5.72
N ALA A 67 -7.40 -3.72 5.66
CA ALA A 67 -8.55 -4.61 5.75
C ALA A 67 -8.65 -5.52 4.52
N MET A 68 -8.44 -4.95 3.33
CA MET A 68 -8.41 -5.72 2.08
C MET A 68 -7.26 -6.73 2.05
N LEU A 69 -6.07 -6.35 2.52
CA LEU A 69 -4.91 -7.24 2.60
C LEU A 69 -5.18 -8.44 3.52
N ALA A 70 -5.70 -8.21 4.72
CA ALA A 70 -6.11 -9.26 5.64
C ALA A 70 -7.20 -10.17 5.03
N TYR A 71 -8.21 -9.58 4.39
CA TYR A 71 -9.27 -10.32 3.71
C TYR A 71 -8.72 -11.24 2.62
N ILE A 72 -7.78 -10.76 1.79
CA ILE A 72 -7.16 -11.59 0.74
C ILE A 72 -6.37 -12.75 1.39
N ALA A 73 -5.56 -12.49 2.42
CA ALA A 73 -4.82 -13.55 3.10
C ALA A 73 -5.76 -14.63 3.68
N GLN A 74 -6.86 -14.23 4.32
CA GLN A 74 -7.87 -15.14 4.89
C GLN A 74 -8.68 -15.89 3.83
N THR A 75 -8.95 -15.26 2.69
CA THR A 75 -9.70 -15.88 1.58
C THR A 75 -8.85 -16.90 0.83
N PHE A 76 -7.53 -16.69 0.77
CA PHE A 76 -6.58 -17.54 0.06
C PHE A 76 -5.51 -18.12 1.01
N PRO A 77 -5.90 -18.93 2.03
CA PRO A 77 -4.98 -19.39 3.07
C PRO A 77 -3.85 -20.28 2.52
N LYS A 78 -4.09 -20.96 1.38
CA LYS A 78 -3.08 -21.77 0.69
C LYS A 78 -1.88 -20.97 0.20
N ALA A 79 -2.05 -19.66 -0.05
CA ALA A 79 -0.97 -18.76 -0.44
C ALA A 79 -0.07 -18.36 0.75
N LYS A 80 -0.47 -18.67 1.99
CA LYS A 80 0.31 -18.44 3.22
C LYS A 80 0.81 -16.99 3.36
N LEU A 81 -0.06 -16.03 3.04
CA LEU A 81 0.27 -14.59 3.04
C LEU A 81 0.19 -13.94 4.44
N ALA A 82 -0.19 -14.70 5.46
CA ALA A 82 -0.19 -14.27 6.86
C ALA A 82 -0.19 -15.51 7.78
N PRO A 83 0.31 -15.40 9.03
CA PRO A 83 0.23 -16.46 10.04
C PRO A 83 -1.19 -16.52 10.65
N LEU A 84 -2.15 -17.07 9.90
CA LEU A 84 -3.58 -17.04 10.28
C LEU A 84 -3.92 -17.89 11.51
N ASP A 85 -3.08 -18.85 11.86
CA ASP A 85 -3.30 -19.79 12.96
C ASP A 85 -2.70 -19.30 14.30
N ASP A 86 -1.97 -18.19 14.30
CA ASP A 86 -1.41 -17.56 15.49
C ASP A 86 -1.96 -16.12 15.65
N PRO A 87 -2.84 -15.86 16.63
CA PRO A 87 -3.42 -14.53 16.83
C PRO A 87 -2.40 -13.44 17.13
N PHE A 88 -1.30 -13.75 17.81
CA PHE A 88 -0.28 -12.77 18.17
C PHE A 88 0.56 -12.39 16.95
N ASP A 89 1.04 -13.38 16.19
CA ASP A 89 1.80 -13.11 14.97
C ASP A 89 0.93 -12.43 13.90
N PHE A 90 -0.35 -12.80 13.79
CA PHE A 90 -1.30 -12.08 12.94
C PHE A 90 -1.50 -10.64 13.40
N ALA A 91 -1.58 -10.39 14.72
CA ALA A 91 -1.67 -9.03 15.26
C ALA A 91 -0.41 -8.21 14.97
N GLN A 92 0.77 -8.82 14.90
CA GLN A 92 2.00 -8.12 14.49
C GLN A 92 1.94 -7.69 13.02
N VAL A 93 1.45 -8.56 12.12
CA VAL A 93 1.17 -8.22 10.72
C VAL A 93 0.20 -7.05 10.61
N GLN A 94 -0.89 -7.09 11.36
CA GLN A 94 -1.89 -6.03 11.39
C GLN A 94 -1.33 -4.72 11.96
N SER A 95 -0.51 -4.79 13.01
CA SER A 95 0.15 -3.63 13.63
C SER A 95 1.08 -2.93 12.63
N PHE A 96 1.91 -3.69 11.92
CA PHE A 96 2.80 -3.13 10.90
C PHE A 96 2.02 -2.44 9.77
N ASN A 97 1.01 -3.11 9.20
CA ASN A 97 0.17 -2.53 8.14
C ASN A 97 -0.63 -1.32 8.62
N SER A 98 -1.03 -1.31 9.90
CA SER A 98 -1.69 -0.16 10.52
C SER A 98 -0.73 1.02 10.60
N TYR A 99 0.51 0.82 11.04
CA TYR A 99 1.53 1.88 11.06
C TYR A 99 1.79 2.46 9.66
N LEU A 100 1.89 1.60 8.64
CA LEU A 100 2.00 2.07 7.24
C LEU A 100 0.80 2.94 6.83
N CYS A 101 -0.42 2.51 7.18
CA CYS A 101 -1.64 3.21 6.79
C CYS A 101 -1.88 4.50 7.57
N SER A 102 -1.70 4.49 8.88
CA SER A 102 -2.07 5.59 9.78
C SER A 102 -0.96 6.61 9.99
N THR A 103 0.28 6.27 9.64
CA THR A 103 1.44 7.14 9.88
C THR A 103 2.19 7.40 8.58
N VAL A 104 2.75 6.36 7.95
CA VAL A 104 3.65 6.55 6.79
C VAL A 104 2.90 7.11 5.58
N HIS A 105 1.77 6.50 5.22
CA HIS A 105 0.93 6.96 4.12
C HIS A 105 0.32 8.35 4.42
N ILE A 106 0.01 8.65 5.68
CA ILE A 106 -0.46 9.98 6.07
C ILE A 106 0.64 11.03 5.88
N ASN A 107 1.89 10.75 6.24
CA ASN A 107 3.03 11.64 5.98
C ASN A 107 3.16 11.92 4.48
N HIS A 108 3.16 10.88 3.64
CA HIS A 108 3.16 11.06 2.18
C HIS A 108 1.99 11.91 1.68
N ALA A 109 0.78 11.69 2.22
CA ALA A 109 -0.43 12.39 1.77
C ALA A 109 -0.35 13.92 1.96
N HIS A 110 0.38 14.41 2.96
CA HIS A 110 0.58 15.85 3.19
C HIS A 110 1.25 16.57 2.02
N LYS A 111 2.06 15.86 1.21
CA LYS A 111 2.73 16.41 0.03
C LYS A 111 1.78 16.98 -1.03
N MET A 112 0.72 16.25 -1.33
CA MET A 112 -0.19 16.54 -2.45
C MET A 112 -1.63 16.80 -2.01
N ARG A 113 -1.97 16.48 -0.75
CA ARG A 113 -3.34 16.48 -0.24
C ARG A 113 -3.50 17.30 1.04
N GLY A 114 -2.64 18.30 1.25
CA GLY A 114 -2.72 19.24 2.37
C GLY A 114 -4.11 19.87 2.56
N ALA A 115 -4.85 20.10 1.46
CA ALA A 115 -6.23 20.59 1.48
C ALA A 115 -7.23 19.70 2.26
N ARG A 116 -6.84 18.49 2.67
CA ARG A 116 -7.64 17.65 3.58
C ARG A 116 -7.62 18.16 5.02
N TRP A 117 -6.63 18.96 5.40
CA TRP A 117 -6.38 19.37 6.79
C TRP A 117 -6.20 20.88 6.97
N ALA A 118 -6.01 21.63 5.89
CA ALA A 118 -5.83 23.08 5.93
C ALA A 118 -6.51 23.75 4.72
N THR A 119 -6.62 25.07 4.76
CA THR A 119 -7.19 25.89 3.67
C THR A 119 -6.22 26.95 3.14
N GLN A 120 -5.14 27.23 3.86
CA GLN A 120 -4.16 28.25 3.50
C GLN A 120 -3.04 27.66 2.66
N GLU A 121 -2.65 28.34 1.58
CA GLU A 121 -1.57 27.88 0.69
C GLU A 121 -0.23 27.76 1.43
N SER A 122 0.05 28.68 2.36
CA SER A 122 1.26 28.63 3.19
C SER A 122 1.31 27.37 4.07
N SER A 123 0.17 26.91 4.60
CA SER A 123 0.09 25.65 5.34
C SER A 123 0.36 24.44 4.44
N PHE A 124 -0.08 24.46 3.18
CA PHE A 124 0.22 23.38 2.24
C PHE A 124 1.71 23.30 1.93
N ALA A 125 2.35 24.45 1.73
CA ALA A 125 3.79 24.54 1.50
C ALA A 125 4.58 24.02 2.71
N ASP A 126 4.20 24.40 3.92
CA ASP A 126 4.83 23.95 5.17
C ASP A 126 4.70 22.42 5.35
N MET A 127 3.47 21.89 5.26
CA MET A 127 3.21 20.45 5.34
C MET A 127 4.00 19.66 4.29
N LYS A 128 4.09 20.16 3.05
CA LYS A 128 4.87 19.53 1.98
C LYS A 128 6.38 19.56 2.27
N ALA A 129 6.90 20.65 2.82
CA ALA A 129 8.32 20.80 3.14
C ALA A 129 8.80 19.82 4.22
N MET A 130 7.87 19.33 5.07
CA MET A 130 8.14 18.35 6.13
C MET A 130 8.13 16.88 5.66
N VAL A 131 7.71 16.61 4.42
CA VAL A 131 7.57 15.24 3.91
C VAL A 131 8.90 14.46 3.89
N PRO A 132 10.04 15.02 3.40
CA PRO A 132 11.31 14.30 3.40
C PRO A 132 11.75 13.86 4.80
N GLN A 133 11.55 14.71 5.80
CA GLN A 133 11.93 14.46 7.20
C GLN A 133 11.00 13.42 7.84
N THR A 134 9.69 13.56 7.65
CA THR A 134 8.69 12.67 8.27
C THR A 134 8.69 11.28 7.63
N MET A 135 8.82 11.18 6.30
CA MET A 135 9.00 9.90 5.59
C MET A 135 10.35 9.27 5.95
N GLY A 136 11.44 10.03 5.91
CA GLY A 136 12.77 9.55 6.28
C GLY A 136 12.82 9.01 7.72
N ALA A 137 12.20 9.70 8.68
CA ALA A 137 12.08 9.22 10.06
C ALA A 137 11.30 7.91 10.16
N CYS A 138 10.18 7.78 9.43
CA CYS A 138 9.39 6.54 9.42
C CYS A 138 10.19 5.35 8.89
N PHE A 139 10.89 5.53 7.77
CA PHE A 139 11.66 4.44 7.16
C PHE A 139 12.88 4.05 8.00
N LYS A 140 13.55 5.01 8.65
CA LYS A 140 14.61 4.71 9.63
C LYS A 140 14.08 3.90 10.81
N LEU A 141 12.89 4.22 11.33
CA LEU A 141 12.27 3.44 12.41
C LEU A 141 11.94 2.02 11.95
N ILE A 142 11.36 1.88 10.76
CA ILE A 142 11.03 0.57 10.17
C ILE A 142 12.29 -0.29 10.03
N GLU A 143 13.34 0.24 9.40
CA GLU A 143 14.65 -0.42 9.21
C GLU A 143 15.28 -0.89 10.52
N ALA A 144 15.20 -0.06 11.56
CA ALA A 144 15.87 -0.29 12.83
C ALA A 144 15.11 -1.27 13.74
N THR A 145 13.78 -1.23 13.74
CA THR A 145 12.98 -1.87 14.82
C THR A 145 11.84 -2.76 14.35
N MET A 146 11.32 -2.59 13.13
CA MET A 146 10.11 -3.28 12.67
C MET A 146 10.41 -4.32 11.59
N PHE A 147 11.43 -4.09 10.77
CA PHE A 147 11.82 -5.00 9.69
C PHE A 147 12.76 -6.08 10.20
N ARG A 148 12.31 -7.35 10.18
CA ARG A 148 13.08 -8.49 10.67
C ARG A 148 14.08 -9.02 9.64
N GLY A 149 13.66 -9.12 8.38
CA GLY A 149 14.48 -9.60 7.26
C GLY A 149 14.46 -11.13 7.10
N PRO A 150 14.55 -11.66 5.87
CA PRO A 150 14.60 -10.91 4.59
C PRO A 150 13.25 -10.32 4.15
N TRP A 151 12.14 -10.74 4.75
CA TRP A 151 10.81 -10.13 4.61
C TRP A 151 10.46 -9.34 5.87
N VAL A 152 9.38 -8.55 5.82
CA VAL A 152 9.00 -7.70 6.96
C VAL A 152 8.89 -8.50 8.26
N MET A 153 8.25 -9.68 8.22
CA MET A 153 8.01 -10.53 9.38
C MET A 153 9.06 -11.63 9.60
N GLY A 154 10.17 -11.59 8.86
CA GLY A 154 11.28 -12.54 8.98
C GLY A 154 11.41 -13.40 7.73
N ASP A 155 11.47 -14.72 7.90
CA ASP A 155 11.69 -15.66 6.80
C ASP A 155 10.48 -15.81 5.87
N GLN A 156 9.28 -15.46 6.32
CA GLN A 156 8.05 -15.62 5.56
C GLN A 156 7.60 -14.30 4.92
N PHE A 157 7.31 -14.35 3.62
CA PHE A 157 6.62 -13.29 2.90
C PHE A 157 5.18 -13.19 3.40
N THR A 158 4.72 -11.97 3.68
CA THR A 158 3.37 -11.68 4.18
C THR A 158 2.74 -10.51 3.45
N ILE A 159 1.47 -10.23 3.75
CA ILE A 159 0.78 -9.03 3.28
C ILE A 159 1.45 -7.70 3.68
N CYS A 160 2.42 -7.71 4.60
CA CYS A 160 3.21 -6.52 4.92
C CYS A 160 4.17 -6.12 3.80
N ASP A 161 4.69 -7.09 3.06
CA ASP A 161 5.71 -6.88 2.04
C ASP A 161 5.18 -6.10 0.83
N PRO A 162 4.00 -6.44 0.23
CA PRO A 162 3.37 -5.63 -0.80
C PRO A 162 3.12 -4.18 -0.37
N TYR A 163 2.71 -3.95 0.88
CA TYR A 163 2.40 -2.61 1.34
C TYR A 163 3.66 -1.79 1.58
N LEU A 164 4.67 -2.36 2.24
CA LEU A 164 5.96 -1.68 2.42
C LEU A 164 6.58 -1.34 1.06
N HIS A 165 6.62 -2.29 0.12
CA HIS A 165 7.15 -2.06 -1.22
C HIS A 165 6.45 -0.92 -1.97
N THR A 166 5.12 -0.85 -1.85
CA THR A 166 4.33 0.23 -2.44
C THR A 166 4.73 1.59 -1.88
N LEU A 167 4.96 1.70 -0.57
CA LEU A 167 5.39 2.96 0.04
C LEU A 167 6.86 3.28 -0.25
N SER A 168 7.73 2.28 -0.37
CA SER A 168 9.13 2.45 -0.77
C SER A 168 9.26 3.08 -2.15
N HIS A 169 8.33 2.78 -3.08
CA HIS A 169 8.27 3.41 -4.40
C HIS A 169 8.05 4.93 -4.36
N TRP A 170 7.54 5.47 -3.25
CA TRP A 170 7.28 6.91 -3.13
C TRP A 170 8.48 7.71 -2.61
N LEU A 171 9.48 7.04 -2.03
CA LEU A 171 10.61 7.68 -1.35
C LEU A 171 11.38 8.64 -2.24
N GLU A 172 11.72 8.23 -3.46
CA GLU A 172 12.43 9.09 -4.42
C GLU A 172 11.65 10.37 -4.69
N GLY A 173 10.35 10.23 -4.99
CA GLY A 173 9.47 11.37 -5.19
C GLY A 173 9.38 12.26 -3.95
N ASP A 174 9.46 11.68 -2.76
CA ASP A 174 9.42 12.36 -1.46
C ASP A 174 10.80 12.87 -0.99
N SER A 175 11.81 12.83 -1.87
CA SER A 175 13.17 13.30 -1.61
C SER A 175 13.84 12.57 -0.44
N VAL A 176 13.58 11.26 -0.32
CA VAL A 176 14.23 10.36 0.64
C VAL A 176 15.06 9.35 -0.13
N ASP A 177 16.35 9.29 0.15
CA ASP A 177 17.24 8.26 -0.40
C ASP A 177 16.99 6.91 0.30
N ILE A 178 16.47 5.94 -0.45
CA ILE A 178 16.22 4.58 0.06
C ILE A 178 17.51 3.89 0.52
N ASN A 179 18.68 4.29 0.02
CA ASN A 179 19.97 3.71 0.43
C ASN A 179 20.37 4.11 1.86
N ALA A 180 19.70 5.11 2.46
CA ALA A 180 19.83 5.41 3.89
C ALA A 180 19.19 4.33 4.78
N THR A 181 18.44 3.39 4.20
CA THR A 181 17.80 2.24 4.85
C THR A 181 18.14 0.96 4.08
N PRO A 182 19.33 0.37 4.28
CA PRO A 182 19.85 -0.68 3.40
C PRO A 182 19.04 -1.98 3.40
N LYS A 183 18.42 -2.40 4.52
CA LYS A 183 17.53 -3.58 4.52
C LYS A 183 16.27 -3.31 3.70
N ILE A 184 15.72 -2.09 3.77
CA ILE A 184 14.56 -1.71 2.95
C ILE A 184 14.95 -1.61 1.48
N ALA A 185 16.14 -1.10 1.16
CA ALA A 185 16.65 -1.08 -0.21
C ALA A 185 16.83 -2.51 -0.78
N ASP A 186 17.31 -3.46 0.02
CA ASP A 186 17.39 -4.87 -0.36
C ASP A 186 16.00 -5.49 -0.54
N HIS A 187 15.08 -5.27 0.41
CA HIS A 187 13.68 -5.70 0.31
C HIS A 187 13.02 -5.19 -0.97
N PHE A 188 13.21 -3.91 -1.28
CA PHE A 188 12.64 -3.28 -2.46
C PHE A 188 13.11 -3.96 -3.76
N LYS A 189 14.39 -4.32 -3.85
CA LYS A 189 14.95 -5.07 -4.98
C LYS A 189 14.41 -6.50 -5.02
N ARG A 190 14.41 -7.20 -3.89
CA ARG A 190 13.93 -8.58 -3.75
C ARG A 190 12.46 -8.73 -4.15
N MET A 191 11.63 -7.73 -3.87
CA MET A 191 10.24 -7.70 -4.30
C MET A 191 10.11 -7.77 -5.83
N MET A 192 11.02 -7.13 -6.58
CA MET A 192 11.00 -7.12 -8.04
C MET A 192 11.41 -8.45 -8.68
N ASP A 193 12.03 -9.37 -7.92
CA ASP A 193 12.36 -10.70 -8.44
C ASP A 193 11.13 -11.60 -8.51
N ARG A 194 10.09 -11.29 -7.71
CA ARG A 194 8.86 -12.07 -7.63
C ARG A 194 8.03 -11.94 -8.92
N PRO A 195 7.64 -13.04 -9.57
CA PRO A 195 6.89 -13.00 -10.83
C PRO A 195 5.56 -12.24 -10.74
N ALA A 196 4.81 -12.43 -9.65
CA ALA A 196 3.54 -11.73 -9.42
C ALA A 196 3.72 -10.21 -9.39
N ILE A 197 4.76 -9.74 -8.70
CA ILE A 197 5.08 -8.30 -8.59
C ILE A 197 5.44 -7.72 -9.96
N ARG A 198 6.32 -8.38 -10.73
CA ARG A 198 6.65 -7.94 -12.10
C ARG A 198 5.42 -7.82 -12.99
N LYS A 199 4.54 -8.82 -12.96
CA LYS A 199 3.28 -8.82 -13.71
C LYS A 199 2.41 -7.60 -13.38
N VAL A 200 2.27 -7.26 -12.09
CA VAL A 200 1.53 -6.05 -11.68
C VAL A 200 2.21 -4.77 -12.16
N MET A 201 3.53 -4.69 -12.03
CA MET A 201 4.29 -3.51 -12.44
C MET A 201 4.22 -3.25 -13.95
N ASP A 202 4.16 -4.30 -14.76
CA ASP A 202 3.97 -4.16 -16.21
C ASP A 202 2.52 -3.75 -16.56
N ALA A 203 1.53 -4.30 -15.85
CA ALA A 203 0.13 -3.87 -15.99
C ALA A 203 -0.13 -2.40 -15.58
N GLN A 204 0.74 -1.82 -14.74
CA GLN A 204 0.65 -0.40 -14.37
C GLN A 204 1.14 0.57 -15.47
N LYS A 205 1.98 0.08 -16.39
CA LYS A 205 2.56 0.87 -17.50
C LYS A 205 1.66 0.91 -18.74
N ALA A 206 0.91 -0.17 -18.99
CA ALA A 206 -0.10 -0.27 -20.04
C ALA A 206 -1.27 0.69 -19.77
#